data_AF-A0AAE4AIY2-F1
#
_entry.id   AF-A0AAE4AIY2-F1
#
_cell.length_a   1.000
_cell.length_b   1.000
_cell.length_c   1.000
_cell.angle_alpha   90.00
_cell.angle_beta   90.00
_cell.angle_gamma   90.00
#
_symmetry.space_group_name_H-M   'P 1'
#
loop_
_entity.id
_entity.type
_entity.pdbx_description
1 polymer ?
#
loop_
_entity_poly.entity_id
_entity_poly.type
_entity_poly.pdbx_seq_one_letter_code
_entity_poly.pdbx_strand_id
1 'polypeptide(L)'
;MSGSTLIGLTRHHRGVVMILQQIGVEWTLLSNFDGTFDTTSNSTADLAYDVLLLPPNESNRQWVETAHTIPTIDFSGLIAKDQGFRSFSQTVKHLLDTPWLQPIWDVPIHPMTVRAFPKGQSLEKSIWVDEPSKVCHVGLPFWSQAEVHASWMATMPMESSIDQTSNRPSERIHKTPYALMRRVLHYVLIHCCLWSGRTLVRKASLPEGVESVMMFRVDSDYGTKDAVKSLIHTCQTYGIPATWFLHTEAHKGWLDRFVDPNIEMAVHGARHQSRGSTEALLRNIRQARDDIKQETGQNPTGVAMPFGRYTSPIAEVYRQCNHLFDYASDFGFDSDNLPHWPSDNQPLQVPIHPICPGSFRRTNATERDIQRYFLGKWARSIARDEPFIFYHHPMQSDAGVLNQLFGEVAELRSKGQLETWTMQQWASWWVRRSMSNRHDKLVDNELEGDTKLRDVDPPIRVKWIEEDTIPKPLSGQNHSTGTYSPPKRPFKQWKAMILDELGQRTQ
;
A
#
# COMPACT_ATOMS: atom_id res chain seq x y z
N MET A 1 17.64 17.05 23.03
CA MET A 1 16.20 16.86 22.76
C MET A 1 16.02 16.88 21.26
N SER A 2 16.00 15.71 20.60
CA SER A 2 15.74 15.62 19.16
C SER A 2 14.25 15.90 18.94
N GLY A 3 13.91 17.07 18.41
CA GLY A 3 12.52 17.39 18.09
C GLY A 3 11.99 16.43 17.03
N SER A 4 10.77 15.94 17.18
CA SER A 4 10.08 15.19 16.14
C SER A 4 10.00 16.01 14.85
N THR A 5 10.17 15.36 13.70
CA THR A 5 9.95 15.99 12.39
C THR A 5 8.53 16.51 12.31
N LEU A 6 8.38 17.77 11.91
CA LEU A 6 7.09 18.40 11.70
C LEU A 6 6.73 18.35 10.22
N ILE A 7 5.80 17.45 9.86
CA ILE A 7 5.24 17.34 8.50
C ILE A 7 3.93 18.12 8.43
N GLY A 8 3.92 19.20 7.65
CA GLY A 8 2.75 20.03 7.43
C GLY A 8 2.06 19.67 6.12
N LEU A 9 0.74 19.58 6.14
CA LEU A 9 -0.10 19.38 4.96
C LEU A 9 -0.84 20.70 4.67
N THR A 10 -0.61 21.32 3.52
CA THR A 10 -1.19 22.65 3.23
C THR A 10 -2.69 22.65 2.96
N ARG A 11 -3.26 21.49 2.61
CA ARG A 11 -4.70 21.29 2.40
C ARG A 11 -5.07 19.84 2.62
N HIS A 12 -6.31 19.58 3.03
CA HIS A 12 -6.76 18.20 3.18
C HIS A 12 -6.89 17.54 1.80
N HIS A 13 -6.17 16.44 1.59
CA HIS A 13 -6.32 15.60 0.40
C HIS A 13 -6.33 14.13 0.83
N ARG A 14 -7.46 13.46 0.59
CA ARG A 14 -7.76 12.13 1.11
C ARG A 14 -6.70 11.09 0.78
N GLY A 15 -6.26 11.02 -0.48
CA GLY A 15 -5.22 10.06 -0.86
C GLY A 15 -3.88 10.32 -0.16
N VAL A 16 -3.54 11.59 0.11
CA VAL A 16 -2.24 11.93 0.72
C VAL A 16 -2.27 11.53 2.18
N VAL A 17 -3.36 11.85 2.87
CA VAL A 17 -3.64 11.40 4.25
C VAL A 17 -3.55 9.88 4.36
N MET A 18 -4.18 9.17 3.43
CA MET A 18 -4.15 7.70 3.36
C MET A 18 -2.71 7.16 3.25
N ILE A 19 -1.86 7.72 2.37
CA ILE A 19 -0.45 7.31 2.31
C ILE A 19 0.29 7.65 3.60
N LEU A 20 0.09 8.83 4.18
CA LEU A 20 0.77 9.23 5.42
C LEU A 20 0.40 8.28 6.58
N GLN A 21 -0.86 7.85 6.67
CA GLN A 21 -1.32 6.82 7.60
C GLN A 21 -0.61 5.48 7.37
N GLN A 22 -0.44 5.07 6.11
CA GLN A 22 0.30 3.85 5.78
C GLN A 22 1.78 3.93 6.18
N ILE A 23 2.45 5.04 5.85
CA ILE A 23 3.84 5.28 6.26
C ILE A 23 3.93 5.33 7.80
N GLY A 24 2.89 5.83 8.46
CA GLY A 24 2.80 5.92 9.91
C GLY A 24 3.57 7.10 10.47
N VAL A 25 3.55 8.23 9.76
CA VAL A 25 4.18 9.48 10.20
C VAL A 25 3.15 10.39 10.85
N GLU A 26 3.58 11.19 11.82
CA GLU A 26 2.77 12.27 12.38
C GLU A 26 2.76 13.46 11.40
N TRP A 27 1.60 14.08 11.23
CA TRP A 27 1.43 15.23 10.33
C TRP A 27 0.34 16.17 10.86
N THR A 28 0.32 17.41 10.39
CA THR A 28 -0.69 18.41 10.79
C THR A 28 -1.23 19.15 9.57
N LEU A 29 -2.55 19.34 9.53
CA LEU A 29 -3.19 20.17 8.52
C LEU A 29 -2.99 21.65 8.88
N LEU A 30 -2.48 22.45 7.94
CA LEU A 30 -2.32 23.89 8.15
C LEU A 30 -3.68 24.59 8.00
N SER A 31 -4.35 24.84 9.11
CA SER A 31 -5.50 25.76 9.13
C SER A 31 -4.98 27.18 8.85
N ASN A 32 -5.36 27.78 7.71
CA ASN A 32 -4.98 29.12 7.21
C ASN A 32 -3.77 29.21 6.26
N PHE A 33 -3.47 28.18 5.47
CA PHE A 33 -2.58 28.36 4.32
C PHE A 33 -3.34 29.03 3.16
N ASP A 34 -3.36 30.36 3.12
CA ASP A 34 -3.93 31.14 1.99
C ASP A 34 -2.97 31.24 0.78
N GLY A 35 -1.82 30.55 0.86
CA GLY A 35 -0.75 30.54 -0.13
C GLY A 35 0.11 31.81 -0.15
N THR A 36 -0.11 32.74 0.78
CA THR A 36 0.77 33.89 0.99
C THR A 36 1.59 33.68 2.26
N PHE A 37 2.90 33.48 2.10
CA PHE A 37 3.83 33.69 3.22
C PHE A 37 3.92 35.19 3.44
N ASP A 38 3.11 35.72 4.35
CA ASP A 38 3.32 37.07 4.84
C ASP A 38 4.60 37.09 5.68
N THR A 39 5.71 37.52 5.07
CA THR A 39 7.01 37.69 5.73
C THR A 39 7.05 38.93 6.64
N THR A 40 5.94 39.67 6.80
CA THR A 40 5.88 40.91 7.58
C THR A 40 5.04 40.84 8.85
N SER A 41 4.25 39.79 9.07
CA SER A 41 3.58 39.56 10.35
C SER A 41 4.37 38.60 11.24
N ASN A 42 4.92 39.14 12.32
CA ASN A 42 5.58 38.39 13.41
C ASN A 42 4.64 37.44 14.19
N SER A 43 3.52 36.97 13.61
CA SER A 43 2.50 36.17 14.33
C SER A 43 2.30 34.75 13.79
N THR A 44 2.99 34.33 12.74
CA THR A 44 3.03 32.92 12.27
C THR A 44 4.36 32.22 12.59
N ALA A 45 5.21 32.87 13.39
CA ALA A 45 6.57 32.46 13.72
C ALA A 45 6.72 31.15 14.54
N ASP A 46 5.64 30.46 14.90
CA ASP A 46 5.72 29.36 15.88
C ASP A 46 5.45 27.93 15.33
N LEU A 47 5.28 27.74 14.03
CA LEU A 47 5.20 26.40 13.45
C LEU A 47 6.24 26.21 12.33
N ALA A 48 7.49 25.97 12.74
CA ALA A 48 8.57 25.58 11.83
C ALA A 48 8.38 24.12 11.40
N TYR A 49 7.83 23.90 10.20
CA TYR A 49 7.72 22.57 9.59
C TYR A 49 9.02 22.17 8.91
N ASP A 50 9.44 20.93 9.02
CA ASP A 50 10.59 20.39 8.30
C ASP A 50 10.22 20.04 6.85
N VAL A 51 8.98 19.55 6.66
CA VAL A 51 8.45 19.13 5.37
C VAL A 51 7.05 19.68 5.19
N LEU A 52 6.81 20.38 4.08
CA LEU A 52 5.51 20.87 3.65
C LEU A 52 5.02 20.09 2.43
N LEU A 53 3.96 19.31 2.60
CA LEU A 53 3.29 18.59 1.54
C LEU A 53 2.27 19.49 0.86
N LEU A 54 2.28 19.48 -0.47
CA LEU A 54 1.44 20.29 -1.34
C LEU A 54 0.58 19.38 -2.21
N PRO A 55 -0.59 18.95 -1.70
CA PRO A 55 -1.51 18.15 -2.48
C PRO A 55 -2.08 18.88 -3.69
N PRO A 56 -2.46 18.14 -4.74
CA PRO A 56 -3.07 18.74 -5.93
C PRO A 56 -4.42 19.41 -5.60
N ASN A 57 -4.75 20.45 -6.36
CA ASN A 57 -6.01 21.17 -6.20
C ASN A 57 -7.17 20.46 -6.92
N GLU A 58 -8.15 19.95 -6.16
CA GLU A 58 -9.27 19.18 -6.71
C GLU A 58 -10.37 20.04 -7.40
N SER A 59 -10.56 21.31 -6.98
CA SER A 59 -11.70 22.14 -7.40
C SER A 59 -11.36 23.26 -8.39
N ASN A 60 -10.09 23.57 -8.62
CA ASN A 60 -9.72 24.76 -9.38
C ASN A 60 -9.46 24.47 -10.87
N ARG A 61 -10.52 24.61 -11.67
CA ARG A 61 -10.38 25.21 -13.01
C ARG A 61 -10.04 26.71 -12.95
N GLN A 62 -10.08 27.33 -11.76
CA GLN A 62 -9.71 28.73 -11.55
C GLN A 62 -8.55 28.86 -10.57
N TRP A 63 -7.44 29.36 -11.10
CA TRP A 63 -6.18 29.59 -10.43
C TRP A 63 -6.34 30.62 -9.31
N VAL A 64 -5.84 30.30 -8.11
CA VAL A 64 -5.51 31.35 -7.15
C VAL A 64 -4.07 31.74 -7.47
N GLU A 65 -3.89 32.85 -8.17
CA GLU A 65 -2.62 33.57 -8.21
C GLU A 65 -2.30 34.00 -6.79
N THR A 66 -1.54 33.16 -6.09
CA THR A 66 -1.03 33.45 -4.77
C THR A 66 0.28 34.22 -4.95
N ALA A 67 0.15 35.54 -4.78
CA ALA A 67 1.18 36.57 -4.56
C ALA A 67 2.43 36.60 -5.46
N HIS A 68 2.56 37.72 -6.17
CA HIS A 68 3.72 38.11 -7.00
C HIS A 68 5.04 38.38 -6.22
N THR A 69 5.27 37.80 -5.05
CA THR A 69 6.41 38.16 -4.18
C THR A 69 7.21 36.99 -3.60
N ILE A 70 6.99 35.74 -4.02
CA ILE A 70 7.80 34.59 -3.56
C ILE A 70 8.70 34.07 -4.70
N PRO A 71 10.04 34.01 -4.54
CA PRO A 71 10.97 33.71 -5.63
C PRO A 71 10.84 32.25 -6.08
N THR A 72 10.68 32.06 -7.40
CA THR A 72 10.66 30.73 -8.04
C THR A 72 12.03 30.43 -8.64
N ILE A 73 12.59 29.26 -8.31
CA ILE A 73 13.75 28.68 -8.98
C ILE A 73 13.24 27.90 -10.20
N ASP A 74 13.79 28.15 -11.39
CA ASP A 74 13.46 27.35 -12.58
C ASP A 74 14.32 26.07 -12.67
N PHE A 75 14.03 25.18 -13.62
CA PHE A 75 14.74 23.91 -13.80
C PHE A 75 16.22 24.04 -14.26
N SER A 76 16.77 25.26 -14.31
CA SER A 76 18.19 25.58 -14.45
C SER A 76 18.84 26.09 -13.16
N GLY A 77 18.06 26.40 -12.12
CA GLY A 77 18.57 26.70 -10.77
C GLY A 77 18.83 28.18 -10.46
N LEU A 78 18.28 29.16 -11.19
CA LEU A 78 18.51 30.58 -10.89
C LEU A 78 17.23 31.44 -10.91
N ILE A 79 17.25 32.51 -10.11
CA ILE A 79 16.13 33.47 -9.97
C ILE A 79 15.99 34.26 -11.27
N ALA A 80 14.84 34.13 -11.93
CA ALA A 80 14.58 34.57 -13.31
C ALA A 80 14.67 36.09 -13.57
N LYS A 81 14.86 36.92 -12.55
CA LYS A 81 14.90 38.39 -12.68
C LYS A 81 16.31 38.94 -12.92
N ASP A 82 17.37 38.27 -12.47
CA ASP A 82 18.64 38.96 -12.20
C ASP A 82 19.86 38.56 -13.04
N GLN A 83 19.77 37.60 -13.98
CA GLN A 83 21.01 36.87 -14.34
C GLN A 83 21.57 36.91 -15.76
N GLY A 84 20.98 37.52 -16.79
CA GLY A 84 21.74 37.90 -18.01
C GLY A 84 22.73 36.90 -18.65
N PHE A 85 22.60 35.58 -18.48
CA PHE A 85 23.56 34.55 -18.95
C PHE A 85 23.02 33.76 -20.14
N ARG A 86 23.91 33.37 -21.08
CA ARG A 86 23.64 32.48 -22.22
C ARG A 86 23.86 31.01 -21.84
N SER A 87 23.01 30.13 -22.38
CA SER A 87 22.86 28.73 -22.03
C SER A 87 23.81 27.78 -22.78
N PHE A 88 24.07 26.61 -22.19
CA PHE A 88 24.61 25.42 -22.89
C PHE A 88 23.80 24.18 -22.55
N SER A 89 23.56 23.34 -23.55
CA SER A 89 22.87 22.05 -23.48
C SER A 89 23.89 20.93 -23.71
N GLN A 90 23.81 19.84 -22.94
CA GLN A 90 24.55 18.62 -23.23
C GLN A 90 23.64 17.41 -23.02
N THR A 91 23.52 16.59 -24.06
CA THR A 91 22.75 15.35 -24.07
C THR A 91 23.58 14.26 -23.41
N VAL A 92 23.01 13.56 -22.42
CA VAL A 92 23.63 12.39 -21.80
C VAL A 92 22.86 11.15 -22.22
N LYS A 93 23.50 10.30 -23.00
CA LYS A 93 23.07 8.94 -23.35
C LYS A 93 23.80 7.97 -22.40
N HIS A 94 23.09 6.95 -21.93
CA HIS A 94 23.49 5.89 -20.96
C HIS A 94 23.23 6.21 -19.48
N LEU A 95 22.00 5.94 -19.03
CA LEU A 95 21.64 5.78 -17.62
C LEU A 95 20.40 4.87 -17.42
N LEU A 96 20.12 4.00 -18.41
CA LEU A 96 19.01 3.03 -18.39
C LEU A 96 19.44 1.67 -17.81
N ASP A 97 20.70 1.53 -17.41
CA ASP A 97 21.28 0.28 -16.88
C ASP A 97 21.44 0.30 -15.35
N THR A 98 20.59 1.04 -14.64
CA THR A 98 20.65 1.12 -13.17
C THR A 98 19.78 0.00 -12.55
N PRO A 99 20.34 -1.02 -11.87
CA PRO A 99 19.62 -2.23 -11.42
C PRO A 99 18.52 -2.02 -10.37
N TRP A 100 18.32 -0.78 -9.94
CA TRP A 100 17.42 -0.41 -8.86
C TRP A 100 15.95 -0.35 -9.28
N LEU A 101 15.67 -0.13 -10.57
CA LEU A 101 14.31 0.12 -11.06
C LEU A 101 13.75 -1.02 -11.91
N GLN A 102 14.56 -1.95 -12.41
CA GLN A 102 14.05 -3.06 -13.22
C GLN A 102 13.23 -4.12 -12.44
N PRO A 103 13.54 -4.45 -11.17
CA PRO A 103 12.77 -5.46 -10.42
C PRO A 103 11.46 -4.95 -9.78
N ILE A 104 11.15 -3.65 -9.89
CA ILE A 104 10.12 -2.96 -9.06
C ILE A 104 8.69 -3.04 -9.64
N TRP A 105 8.51 -3.57 -10.86
CA TRP A 105 7.25 -3.42 -11.61
C TRP A 105 6.49 -4.72 -11.75
N ASP A 106 5.99 -5.27 -10.64
CA ASP A 106 5.02 -6.37 -10.70
C ASP A 106 3.58 -5.91 -10.97
N VAL A 107 3.33 -4.60 -10.99
CA VAL A 107 2.11 -4.03 -11.55
C VAL A 107 2.51 -3.21 -12.78
N PRO A 108 2.13 -3.59 -14.00
CA PRO A 108 2.44 -2.79 -15.17
C PRO A 108 1.81 -1.40 -15.04
N ILE A 109 2.60 -0.33 -15.07
CA ILE A 109 2.06 1.02 -15.03
C ILE A 109 1.85 1.46 -16.47
N HIS A 110 0.59 1.72 -16.87
CA HIS A 110 0.28 2.25 -18.19
C HIS A 110 0.52 3.77 -18.19
N PRO A 111 1.16 4.34 -19.24
CA PRO A 111 1.56 5.75 -19.31
C PRO A 111 0.39 6.69 -19.01
N MET A 112 0.54 7.47 -17.94
CA MET A 112 -0.24 8.70 -17.78
C MET A 112 0.27 9.71 -18.80
N THR A 113 -0.66 10.33 -19.51
CA THR A 113 -0.36 11.37 -20.49
C THR A 113 0.32 12.55 -19.80
N VAL A 114 1.60 12.78 -20.11
CA VAL A 114 2.33 13.98 -19.69
C VAL A 114 1.72 15.16 -20.44
N ARG A 115 0.95 15.99 -19.73
CA ARG A 115 0.55 17.31 -20.22
C ARG A 115 1.58 18.33 -19.75
N ALA A 116 1.95 19.26 -20.62
CA ALA A 116 2.65 20.47 -20.20
C ALA A 116 1.68 21.32 -19.38
N PHE A 117 2.11 21.75 -18.20
CA PHE A 117 1.25 22.42 -17.24
C PHE A 117 1.75 23.85 -16.98
N PRO A 118 0.87 24.86 -16.82
CA PRO A 118 1.29 26.22 -16.45
C PRO A 118 2.01 26.27 -15.09
N LYS A 119 2.81 27.31 -14.84
CA LYS A 119 3.78 27.45 -13.74
C LYS A 119 3.27 27.02 -12.35
N GLY A 120 2.03 27.31 -11.97
CA GLY A 120 1.48 26.89 -10.67
C GLY A 120 1.24 25.38 -10.52
N GLN A 121 0.98 24.66 -11.61
CA GLN A 121 0.83 23.19 -11.60
C GLN A 121 2.18 22.45 -11.59
N SER A 122 3.30 23.13 -11.85
CA SER A 122 4.64 22.54 -11.71
C SER A 122 5.05 22.44 -10.23
N LEU A 123 4.61 23.37 -9.39
CA LEU A 123 4.86 23.37 -7.95
C LEU A 123 4.25 22.13 -7.28
N GLU A 124 3.02 21.76 -7.64
CA GLU A 124 2.31 20.56 -7.17
C GLU A 124 2.96 19.24 -7.66
N LYS A 125 4.03 19.29 -8.46
CA LYS A 125 4.73 18.10 -9.03
C LYS A 125 6.23 18.13 -8.83
N SER A 126 6.71 18.93 -7.89
CA SER A 126 8.12 19.21 -7.69
C SER A 126 8.49 19.10 -6.22
N ILE A 127 9.74 18.71 -5.96
CA ILE A 127 10.34 18.86 -4.64
C ILE A 127 11.26 20.07 -4.74
N TRP A 128 11.10 21.02 -3.81
CA TRP A 128 12.07 22.10 -3.66
C TRP A 128 12.37 22.33 -2.20
N VAL A 129 13.43 23.10 -1.99
CA VAL A 129 14.08 23.24 -0.70
C VAL A 129 14.27 24.73 -0.46
N ASP A 130 13.75 25.22 0.65
CA ASP A 130 13.91 26.60 1.08
C ASP A 130 15.12 26.67 2.02
N GLU A 131 16.29 27.01 1.47
CA GLU A 131 17.57 26.99 2.20
C GLU A 131 17.59 27.91 3.44
N PRO A 132 17.07 29.15 3.41
CA PRO A 132 16.97 30.00 4.60
C PRO A 132 16.17 29.40 5.76
N SER A 133 15.02 28.79 5.46
CA SER A 133 14.10 28.27 6.48
C SER A 133 14.35 26.81 6.83
N LYS A 134 15.19 26.12 6.04
CA LYS A 134 15.44 24.68 6.11
C LYS A 134 14.17 23.83 5.96
N VAL A 135 13.23 24.29 5.14
CA VAL A 135 11.99 23.58 4.85
C VAL A 135 12.04 22.89 3.48
N CYS A 136 11.64 21.63 3.42
CA CYS A 136 11.42 20.92 2.16
C CYS A 136 9.95 21.01 1.75
N HIS A 137 9.69 21.43 0.53
CA HIS A 137 8.35 21.44 -0.05
C HIS A 137 8.20 20.29 -1.04
N VAL A 138 7.13 19.52 -0.93
CA VAL A 138 6.88 18.33 -1.74
C VAL A 138 5.51 18.47 -2.41
N GLY A 139 5.53 18.81 -3.69
CA GLY A 139 4.40 18.68 -4.59
C GLY A 139 4.18 17.23 -4.98
N LEU A 140 2.97 16.73 -4.75
CA LEU A 140 2.60 15.36 -5.10
C LEU A 140 1.86 15.35 -6.45
N PRO A 141 2.47 14.82 -7.53
CA PRO A 141 1.80 14.72 -8.84
C PRO A 141 0.66 13.70 -8.88
N PHE A 142 0.35 13.12 -7.73
CA PHE A 142 -0.41 11.90 -7.61
C PHE A 142 -1.85 12.27 -7.26
N TRP A 143 -2.71 12.11 -8.28
CA TRP A 143 -4.17 11.93 -8.21
C TRP A 143 -5.05 13.08 -8.66
N SER A 144 -6.14 12.64 -9.30
CA SER A 144 -7.40 13.37 -9.38
C SER A 144 -8.50 12.43 -8.89
N GLN A 145 -9.51 12.93 -8.18
CA GLN A 145 -10.65 12.11 -7.73
C GLN A 145 -11.38 11.39 -8.86
N ALA A 146 -11.17 11.80 -10.12
CA ALA A 146 -11.79 11.20 -11.30
C ALA A 146 -11.42 9.72 -11.51
N GLU A 147 -10.39 9.20 -10.82
CA GLU A 147 -9.87 7.84 -11.04
C GLU A 147 -10.10 6.84 -9.88
N VAL A 148 -10.83 7.23 -8.83
CA VAL A 148 -11.03 6.42 -7.59
C VAL A 148 -11.71 5.05 -7.84
N HIS A 149 -12.35 4.87 -9.00
CA HIS A 149 -12.97 3.61 -9.41
C HIS A 149 -12.47 3.14 -10.79
N ALA A 150 -11.40 3.75 -11.30
CA ALA A 150 -10.82 3.36 -12.58
C ALA A 150 -10.03 2.07 -12.41
N SER A 151 -10.32 1.09 -13.25
CA SER A 151 -9.61 -0.20 -13.27
C SER A 151 -9.20 -0.56 -14.68
N TRP A 152 -8.22 -1.44 -14.81
CA TRP A 152 -7.66 -1.84 -16.09
C TRP A 152 -7.07 -3.25 -16.00
N MET A 153 -6.84 -3.89 -17.14
CA MET A 153 -6.27 -5.25 -17.20
C MET A 153 -4.75 -5.19 -17.11
N ALA A 154 -4.21 -5.50 -15.93
CA ALA A 154 -2.78 -5.59 -15.68
C ALA A 154 -2.27 -7.00 -16.03
N THR A 155 -1.12 -7.05 -16.70
CA THR A 155 -0.39 -8.28 -17.04
C THR A 155 0.81 -8.46 -16.11
N MET A 156 0.89 -9.55 -15.36
CA MET A 156 1.96 -9.75 -14.39
C MET A 156 3.23 -10.28 -15.08
N PRO A 157 4.42 -9.75 -14.75
CA PRO A 157 5.67 -10.23 -15.33
C PRO A 157 5.98 -11.65 -14.84
N MET A 158 6.63 -12.45 -15.69
CA MET A 158 7.21 -13.73 -15.31
C MET A 158 8.70 -13.71 -15.62
N GLU A 159 9.53 -14.15 -14.67
CA GLU A 159 11.01 -14.13 -14.79
C GLU A 159 11.56 -15.18 -15.80
N SER A 160 10.72 -16.08 -16.33
CA SER A 160 11.12 -17.13 -17.28
C SER A 160 10.17 -17.25 -18.48
N SER A 161 10.59 -16.77 -19.65
CA SER A 161 10.93 -17.63 -20.79
C SER A 161 11.65 -16.77 -21.85
N ILE A 162 12.60 -17.39 -22.55
CA ILE A 162 13.39 -16.80 -23.65
C ILE A 162 12.49 -16.31 -24.81
N ASP A 163 11.21 -16.67 -24.79
CA ASP A 163 10.17 -16.18 -25.69
C ASP A 163 9.39 -15.02 -25.07
N GLN A 164 9.58 -13.83 -25.65
CA GLN A 164 8.77 -12.62 -25.35
C GLN A 164 7.28 -12.77 -25.72
N THR A 165 6.84 -13.95 -26.16
CA THR A 165 5.50 -14.27 -26.66
C THR A 165 4.65 -15.10 -25.69
N SER A 166 5.13 -15.44 -24.49
CA SER A 166 4.35 -16.22 -23.52
C SER A 166 3.12 -15.44 -23.04
N ASN A 167 1.91 -16.01 -23.19
CA ASN A 167 0.70 -15.52 -22.52
C ASN A 167 0.99 -15.34 -21.03
N ARG A 168 0.94 -14.11 -20.53
CA ARG A 168 1.18 -13.79 -19.12
C ARG A 168 -0.14 -13.77 -18.36
N PRO A 169 -0.16 -14.12 -17.06
CA PRO A 169 -1.38 -14.01 -16.28
C PRO A 169 -1.76 -12.53 -16.17
N SER A 170 -3.06 -12.27 -16.24
CA SER A 170 -3.59 -10.91 -16.17
C SER A 170 -4.79 -10.84 -15.24
N GLU A 171 -4.93 -9.72 -14.54
CA GLU A 171 -6.08 -9.42 -13.68
C GLU A 171 -6.51 -7.96 -13.82
N ARG A 172 -7.79 -7.69 -13.56
CA ARG A 172 -8.30 -6.33 -13.44
C ARG A 172 -7.98 -5.74 -12.07
N ILE A 173 -7.12 -4.74 -12.06
CA ILE A 173 -6.70 -4.04 -10.84
C ILE A 173 -7.03 -2.55 -10.92
N HIS A 174 -6.87 -1.87 -9.79
CA HIS A 174 -7.00 -0.42 -9.73
C HIS A 174 -5.96 0.28 -10.63
N LYS A 175 -6.36 1.39 -11.27
CA LYS A 175 -5.48 2.15 -12.18
C LYS A 175 -4.39 2.90 -11.41
N THR A 176 -4.68 3.31 -10.19
CA THR A 176 -3.76 4.06 -9.34
C THR A 176 -2.82 3.10 -8.60
N PRO A 177 -1.48 3.24 -8.75
CA PRO A 177 -0.50 2.37 -8.09
C PRO A 177 -0.18 2.88 -6.66
N TYR A 178 -1.11 2.71 -5.71
CA TYR A 178 -0.96 3.23 -4.34
C TYR A 178 0.31 2.73 -3.64
N ALA A 179 0.69 1.47 -3.86
CA ALA A 179 1.92 0.90 -3.32
C ALA A 179 3.18 1.66 -3.76
N LEU A 180 3.28 2.00 -5.04
CA LEU A 180 4.39 2.77 -5.57
C LEU A 180 4.41 4.18 -4.96
N MET A 181 3.25 4.84 -4.95
CA MET A 181 3.15 6.20 -4.42
C MET A 181 3.54 6.28 -2.94
N ARG A 182 3.16 5.28 -2.15
CA ARG A 182 3.60 5.18 -0.75
C ARG A 182 5.12 5.04 -0.65
N ARG A 183 5.73 4.14 -1.44
CA ARG A 183 7.18 3.91 -1.40
C ARG A 183 7.96 5.15 -1.84
N VAL A 184 7.51 5.83 -2.90
CA VAL A 184 8.11 7.07 -3.38
C VAL A 184 7.99 8.16 -2.31
N LEU A 185 6.80 8.37 -1.74
CA LEU A 185 6.62 9.39 -0.71
C LEU A 185 7.45 9.06 0.54
N HIS A 186 7.49 7.80 0.97
CA HIS A 186 8.32 7.37 2.10
C HIS A 186 9.79 7.73 1.86
N TYR A 187 10.33 7.38 0.68
CA TYR A 187 11.70 7.71 0.31
C TYR A 187 11.94 9.23 0.31
N VAL A 188 11.04 9.99 -0.32
CA VAL A 188 11.12 11.47 -0.35
C VAL A 188 11.11 12.06 1.07
N LEU A 189 10.25 11.57 1.95
CA LEU A 189 10.17 12.04 3.34
C LEU A 189 11.46 11.81 4.10
N ILE A 190 12.09 10.63 3.98
CA ILE A 190 13.39 10.34 4.61
C ILE A 190 14.41 11.41 4.24
N HIS A 191 14.56 11.66 2.94
CA HIS A 191 15.55 12.63 2.46
C HIS A 191 15.23 14.08 2.84
N CYS A 192 13.96 14.47 2.79
CA CYS A 192 13.55 15.82 3.19
C CYS A 192 13.87 16.07 4.67
N CYS A 193 13.62 15.08 5.54
CA CYS A 193 13.97 15.16 6.96
C CYS A 193 15.48 15.26 7.14
N LEU A 194 16.24 14.34 6.51
CA LEU A 194 17.70 14.32 6.66
C LEU A 194 18.33 15.63 6.17
N TRP A 195 17.77 16.23 5.12
CA TRP A 195 18.18 17.54 4.64
C TRP A 195 17.86 18.66 5.64
N SER A 196 16.68 18.65 6.28
CA SER A 196 16.36 19.61 7.35
C SER A 196 17.19 19.39 8.63
N GLY A 197 17.98 18.32 8.67
CA GLY A 197 18.81 17.94 9.82
C GLY A 197 18.07 17.11 10.86
N ARG A 198 16.93 16.51 10.49
CA ARG A 198 16.13 15.61 11.35
C ARG A 198 16.05 14.20 10.77
N THR A 199 15.73 13.24 11.61
CA THR A 199 15.45 11.85 11.20
C THR A 199 13.96 11.69 10.94
N LEU A 200 13.55 10.92 9.93
CA LEU A 200 12.12 10.61 9.78
C LEU A 200 11.72 9.61 10.87
N VAL A 201 10.74 9.98 11.69
CA VAL A 201 10.18 9.07 12.69
C VAL A 201 8.84 8.55 12.19
N ARG A 202 8.69 7.22 12.15
CA ARG A 202 7.47 6.56 11.67
C ARG A 202 7.14 5.29 12.44
N LYS A 203 5.90 4.82 12.33
CA LYS A 203 5.49 3.50 12.81
C LYS A 203 5.99 2.42 11.84
N ALA A 204 6.57 1.35 12.39
CA ALA A 204 6.95 0.16 11.62
C ALA A 204 5.75 -0.42 10.87
N SER A 205 5.99 -0.97 9.69
CA SER A 205 4.95 -1.61 8.88
C SER A 205 4.59 -3.00 9.39
N LEU A 206 5.49 -3.61 10.15
CA LEU A 206 5.31 -4.90 10.82
C LEU A 206 5.28 -4.73 12.35
N PRO A 207 4.70 -5.71 13.06
CA PRO A 207 4.69 -5.74 14.52
C PRO A 207 6.10 -5.81 15.12
N GLU A 208 6.26 -5.31 16.34
CA GLU A 208 7.55 -5.39 17.04
C GLU A 208 7.99 -6.85 17.24
N GLY A 209 9.24 -7.15 16.89
CA GLY A 209 9.81 -8.50 16.98
C GLY A 209 9.48 -9.43 15.82
N VAL A 210 8.71 -8.96 14.83
CA VAL A 210 8.30 -9.77 13.67
C VAL A 210 9.06 -9.34 12.42
N GLU A 211 9.81 -10.25 11.81
CA GLU A 211 10.57 -10.00 10.58
C GLU A 211 9.69 -10.06 9.32
N SER A 212 8.64 -10.87 9.33
CA SER A 212 7.71 -11.01 8.22
C SER A 212 6.37 -11.57 8.72
N VAL A 213 5.28 -11.23 8.02
CA VAL A 213 3.95 -11.81 8.23
C VAL A 213 3.47 -12.43 6.92
N MET A 214 3.05 -13.70 6.97
CA MET A 214 2.36 -14.37 5.88
C MET A 214 0.89 -14.59 6.26
N MET A 215 0.00 -14.34 5.31
CA MET A 215 -1.43 -14.63 5.43
C MET A 215 -1.87 -15.51 4.27
N PHE A 216 -2.77 -16.46 4.55
CA PHE A 216 -3.39 -17.27 3.53
C PHE A 216 -4.87 -16.93 3.38
N ARG A 217 -5.25 -16.43 2.20
CA ARG A 217 -6.63 -16.18 1.81
C ARG A 217 -7.13 -17.26 0.87
N VAL A 218 -8.35 -17.74 1.12
CA VAL A 218 -9.08 -18.63 0.23
C VAL A 218 -10.42 -18.03 -0.13
N ASP A 219 -10.71 -17.86 -1.42
CA ASP A 219 -12.09 -17.59 -1.87
C ASP A 219 -12.69 -18.95 -2.22
N SER A 220 -13.79 -19.30 -1.55
CA SER A 220 -14.30 -20.67 -1.55
C SER A 220 -15.06 -21.05 -2.84
N ASP A 221 -15.02 -20.20 -3.86
CA ASP A 221 -15.84 -20.23 -5.06
C ASP A 221 -16.04 -21.63 -5.63
N TYR A 222 -17.28 -22.10 -5.57
CA TYR A 222 -17.71 -23.37 -6.15
C TYR A 222 -16.87 -24.59 -5.67
N GLY A 223 -16.17 -24.46 -4.54
CA GLY A 223 -15.39 -25.54 -3.93
C GLY A 223 -16.26 -26.73 -3.61
N THR A 224 -15.86 -27.93 -4.03
CA THR A 224 -16.50 -29.16 -3.58
C THR A 224 -16.10 -29.47 -2.13
N LYS A 225 -16.91 -30.27 -1.43
CA LYS A 225 -16.58 -30.74 -0.07
C LYS A 225 -15.19 -31.38 0.01
N ASP A 226 -14.82 -32.19 -0.99
CA ASP A 226 -13.53 -32.87 -1.03
C ASP A 226 -12.38 -31.90 -1.27
N ALA A 227 -12.54 -30.95 -2.19
CA ALA A 227 -11.53 -29.92 -2.47
C ALA A 227 -11.30 -29.01 -1.25
N VAL A 228 -12.38 -28.56 -0.60
CA VAL A 228 -12.33 -27.79 0.64
C VAL A 228 -11.64 -28.59 1.75
N LYS A 229 -12.04 -29.84 1.96
CA LYS A 229 -11.43 -30.72 2.97
C LYS A 229 -9.94 -30.93 2.72
N SER A 230 -9.54 -31.16 1.46
CA SER A 230 -8.14 -31.33 1.08
C SER A 230 -7.32 -30.07 1.37
N LEU A 231 -7.86 -28.88 1.06
CA LEU A 231 -7.16 -27.63 1.30
C LEU A 231 -7.05 -27.32 2.81
N ILE A 232 -8.12 -27.53 3.59
CA ILE A 232 -8.09 -27.41 5.06
C ILE A 232 -7.03 -28.36 5.64
N HIS A 233 -7.00 -29.61 5.18
CA HIS A 233 -5.99 -30.58 5.62
C HIS A 233 -4.55 -30.14 5.29
N THR A 234 -4.36 -29.53 4.11
CA THR A 234 -3.06 -28.95 3.73
C THR A 234 -2.66 -27.84 4.68
N CYS A 235 -3.56 -26.90 4.99
CA CYS A 235 -3.31 -25.84 5.97
C CYS A 235 -2.94 -26.41 7.35
N GLN A 236 -3.71 -27.38 7.85
CA GLN A 236 -3.46 -28.03 9.14
C GLN A 236 -2.12 -28.75 9.18
N THR A 237 -1.72 -29.42 8.09
CA THR A 237 -0.44 -30.13 7.98
C THR A 237 0.76 -29.20 8.19
N TYR A 238 0.69 -27.97 7.70
CA TYR A 238 1.75 -26.96 7.85
C TYR A 238 1.46 -25.95 8.98
N GLY A 239 0.38 -26.13 9.74
CA GLY A 239 -0.04 -25.23 10.80
C GLY A 239 -0.38 -23.80 10.33
N ILE A 240 -0.86 -23.64 9.10
CA ILE A 240 -1.15 -22.34 8.48
C ILE A 240 -2.59 -21.91 8.80
N PRO A 241 -2.80 -20.81 9.56
CA PRO A 241 -4.13 -20.23 9.67
C PRO A 241 -4.58 -19.65 8.33
N ALA A 242 -5.89 -19.73 8.05
CA ALA A 242 -6.45 -19.33 6.77
C ALA A 242 -7.69 -18.47 6.95
N THR A 243 -7.84 -17.44 6.12
CA THR A 243 -9.06 -16.65 5.99
C THR A 243 -9.85 -17.12 4.78
N TRP A 244 -11.04 -17.65 5.01
CA TRP A 244 -11.94 -18.16 3.98
C TRP A 244 -13.05 -17.15 3.70
N PHE A 245 -13.02 -16.52 2.52
CA PHE A 245 -14.13 -15.74 2.01
C PHE A 245 -15.17 -16.68 1.40
N LEU A 246 -16.33 -16.75 2.05
CA LEU A 246 -17.35 -17.76 1.76
C LEU A 246 -18.39 -17.28 0.74
N HIS A 247 -18.46 -17.98 -0.38
CA HIS A 247 -19.58 -17.94 -1.33
C HIS A 247 -20.70 -18.86 -0.83
N THR A 248 -21.69 -18.33 -0.10
CA THR A 248 -22.59 -19.18 0.72
C THR A 248 -23.57 -20.03 -0.07
N GLU A 249 -24.05 -19.59 -1.24
CA GLU A 249 -24.96 -20.40 -2.08
C GLU A 249 -24.30 -21.69 -2.57
N ALA A 250 -22.99 -21.66 -2.88
CA ALA A 250 -22.23 -22.86 -3.28
C ALA A 250 -22.06 -23.87 -2.13
N HIS A 251 -22.09 -23.41 -0.88
CA HIS A 251 -21.80 -24.21 0.31
C HIS A 251 -23.01 -24.44 1.21
N LYS A 252 -24.22 -24.16 0.70
CA LYS A 252 -25.46 -24.19 1.45
C LYS A 252 -25.67 -25.54 2.16
N GLY A 253 -25.96 -25.48 3.46
CA GLY A 253 -26.22 -26.66 4.29
C GLY A 253 -24.96 -27.43 4.70
N TRP A 254 -23.77 -26.85 4.53
CA TRP A 254 -22.52 -27.43 5.04
C TRP A 254 -21.45 -26.38 5.37
N LEU A 255 -21.87 -25.14 5.72
CA LEU A 255 -20.92 -24.10 6.17
C LEU A 255 -20.23 -24.47 7.50
N ASP A 256 -20.80 -25.40 8.26
CA ASP A 256 -20.22 -25.97 9.49
C ASP A 256 -18.82 -26.58 9.27
N ARG A 257 -18.49 -26.98 8.03
CA ARG A 257 -17.17 -27.51 7.66
C ARG A 257 -16.03 -26.51 7.77
N PHE A 258 -16.34 -25.22 7.83
CA PHE A 258 -15.36 -24.15 7.99
C PHE A 258 -15.16 -23.75 9.46
N VAL A 259 -15.86 -24.39 10.41
CA VAL A 259 -15.70 -24.13 11.85
C VAL A 259 -14.43 -24.84 12.35
N ASP A 260 -13.32 -24.11 12.38
CA ASP A 260 -12.02 -24.54 12.92
C ASP A 260 -11.35 -23.32 13.60
N PRO A 261 -10.67 -23.47 14.75
CA PRO A 261 -9.99 -22.35 15.42
C PRO A 261 -8.92 -21.65 14.57
N ASN A 262 -8.36 -22.33 13.56
CA ASN A 262 -7.36 -21.78 12.63
C ASN A 262 -7.99 -21.24 11.34
N ILE A 263 -9.32 -21.26 11.23
CA ILE A 263 -10.05 -20.72 10.09
C ILE A 263 -10.80 -19.47 10.53
N GLU A 264 -10.45 -18.35 9.92
CA GLU A 264 -11.29 -17.18 9.91
C GLU A 264 -12.33 -17.31 8.78
N MET A 265 -13.62 -17.15 9.10
CA MET A 265 -14.68 -17.06 8.09
C MET A 265 -14.99 -15.60 7.77
N ALA A 266 -14.97 -15.27 6.49
CA ALA A 266 -15.27 -13.94 5.94
C ALA A 266 -16.33 -14.04 4.83
N VAL A 267 -16.92 -12.91 4.44
CA VAL A 267 -18.05 -12.87 3.49
C VAL A 267 -17.55 -12.69 2.05
N HIS A 268 -17.95 -13.58 1.15
CA HIS A 268 -17.75 -13.41 -0.31
C HIS A 268 -19.06 -13.20 -1.10
N GLY A 269 -20.16 -12.97 -0.37
CA GLY A 269 -21.50 -12.82 -0.95
C GLY A 269 -22.25 -14.13 -1.11
N ALA A 270 -23.58 -14.04 -1.10
CA ALA A 270 -24.42 -15.22 -1.19
C ALA A 270 -24.29 -15.86 -2.57
N ARG A 271 -24.31 -15.02 -3.60
CA ARG A 271 -23.96 -15.35 -4.97
C ARG A 271 -22.60 -14.76 -5.32
N HIS A 272 -21.86 -15.47 -6.17
CA HIS A 272 -20.62 -14.98 -6.75
C HIS A 272 -20.85 -13.89 -7.83
N GLN A 273 -21.37 -12.73 -7.40
CA GLN A 273 -21.79 -11.60 -8.23
C GLN A 273 -21.21 -10.28 -7.71
N SER A 274 -20.62 -9.50 -8.62
CA SER A 274 -19.99 -8.19 -8.33
C SER A 274 -20.51 -7.05 -9.23
N ARG A 275 -21.67 -7.26 -9.86
CA ARG A 275 -22.32 -6.30 -10.76
C ARG A 275 -23.78 -6.17 -10.37
N GLY A 276 -24.34 -4.98 -10.52
CA GLY A 276 -25.74 -4.69 -10.21
C GLY A 276 -25.88 -3.35 -9.53
N SER A 277 -27.10 -3.05 -9.07
CA SER A 277 -27.34 -1.88 -8.24
C SER A 277 -26.74 -2.07 -6.85
N THR A 278 -26.52 -0.97 -6.14
CA THR A 278 -26.09 -0.96 -4.74
C THR A 278 -26.98 -1.86 -3.88
N GLU A 279 -28.30 -1.80 -4.05
CA GLU A 279 -29.26 -2.55 -3.25
C GLU A 279 -29.15 -4.06 -3.49
N ALA A 280 -28.91 -4.48 -4.73
CA ALA A 280 -28.73 -5.89 -5.07
C ALA A 280 -27.44 -6.45 -4.45
N LEU A 281 -26.34 -5.69 -4.55
CA LEU A 281 -25.06 -6.05 -3.95
C LEU A 281 -25.13 -6.06 -2.41
N LEU A 282 -25.83 -5.10 -1.82
CA LEU A 282 -26.05 -5.02 -0.38
C LEU A 282 -26.82 -6.25 0.14
N ARG A 283 -27.91 -6.63 -0.53
CA ARG A 283 -28.66 -7.85 -0.19
C ARG A 283 -27.77 -9.09 -0.31
N ASN A 284 -26.94 -9.16 -1.34
CA ASN A 284 -26.04 -10.29 -1.56
C ASN A 284 -25.05 -10.49 -0.41
N ILE A 285 -24.42 -9.41 0.06
CA ILE A 285 -23.46 -9.46 1.17
C ILE A 285 -24.14 -9.72 2.51
N ARG A 286 -25.28 -9.08 2.78
CA ARG A 286 -26.04 -9.31 4.03
C ARG A 286 -26.55 -10.73 4.13
N GLN A 287 -27.10 -11.28 3.04
CA GLN A 287 -27.57 -12.66 3.01
C GLN A 287 -26.45 -13.64 3.33
N ALA A 288 -25.26 -13.51 2.73
CA ALA A 288 -24.15 -14.42 3.05
C ALA A 288 -23.71 -14.33 4.50
N ARG A 289 -23.64 -13.12 5.07
CA ARG A 289 -23.33 -12.95 6.49
C ARG A 289 -24.37 -13.65 7.38
N ASP A 290 -25.64 -13.52 7.03
CA ASP A 290 -26.73 -14.16 7.77
C ASP A 290 -26.70 -15.69 7.61
N ASP A 291 -26.40 -16.21 6.42
CA ASP A 291 -26.25 -17.65 6.16
C ASP A 291 -25.13 -18.25 7.04
N ILE A 292 -23.94 -17.61 7.05
CA ILE A 292 -22.81 -18.04 7.88
C ILE A 292 -23.22 -18.05 9.35
N LYS A 293 -23.86 -16.99 9.82
CA LYS A 293 -24.31 -16.89 11.21
C LYS A 293 -25.34 -17.96 11.57
N GLN A 294 -26.29 -18.24 10.70
CA GLN A 294 -27.34 -19.22 10.95
C GLN A 294 -26.80 -20.66 10.97
N GLU A 295 -25.89 -21.01 10.06
CA GLU A 295 -25.37 -22.37 9.97
C GLU A 295 -24.22 -22.66 10.95
N THR A 296 -23.42 -21.65 11.33
CA THR A 296 -22.18 -21.86 12.11
C THR A 296 -22.18 -21.18 13.48
N GLY A 297 -23.11 -20.26 13.74
CA GLY A 297 -23.11 -19.40 14.94
C GLY A 297 -22.06 -18.28 14.93
N GLN A 298 -21.18 -18.22 13.93
CA GLN A 298 -20.09 -17.23 13.84
C GLN A 298 -20.57 -15.92 13.21
N ASN A 299 -19.97 -14.80 13.61
CA ASN A 299 -20.27 -13.48 13.04
C ASN A 299 -19.05 -13.00 12.25
N PRO A 300 -19.01 -13.20 10.91
CA PRO A 300 -17.86 -12.81 10.11
C PRO A 300 -17.71 -11.28 10.07
N THR A 301 -16.48 -10.79 10.22
CA THR A 301 -16.15 -9.36 10.18
C THR A 301 -15.29 -8.95 8.98
N GLY A 302 -14.82 -9.91 8.17
CA GLY A 302 -14.18 -9.66 6.89
C GLY A 302 -15.15 -9.72 5.70
N VAL A 303 -14.89 -8.96 4.64
CA VAL A 303 -15.66 -9.02 3.38
C VAL A 303 -14.79 -8.81 2.13
N ALA A 304 -15.03 -9.55 1.06
CA ALA A 304 -14.44 -9.29 -0.25
C ALA A 304 -15.50 -9.47 -1.33
N MET A 305 -15.55 -8.57 -2.29
CA MET A 305 -16.48 -8.71 -3.42
C MET A 305 -15.96 -9.77 -4.40
N PRO A 306 -16.85 -10.59 -4.98
CA PRO A 306 -16.53 -11.49 -6.08
C PRO A 306 -15.71 -10.80 -7.19
N PHE A 307 -14.76 -11.53 -7.76
CA PHE A 307 -13.83 -11.02 -8.79
C PHE A 307 -12.99 -9.80 -8.32
N GLY A 308 -12.88 -9.57 -7.01
CA GLY A 308 -12.12 -8.49 -6.39
C GLY A 308 -12.46 -7.09 -6.89
N ARG A 309 -13.68 -6.84 -7.39
CA ARG A 309 -14.00 -5.54 -8.00
C ARG A 309 -14.19 -4.45 -6.97
N TYR A 310 -13.79 -3.24 -7.35
CA TYR A 310 -14.14 -2.02 -6.62
C TYR A 310 -14.76 -0.98 -7.56
N THR A 311 -16.04 -0.68 -7.35
CA THR A 311 -16.83 0.25 -8.17
C THR A 311 -17.62 1.18 -7.26
N SER A 312 -18.20 2.26 -7.79
CA SER A 312 -19.02 3.17 -6.99
C SER A 312 -20.17 2.48 -6.23
N PRO A 313 -20.96 1.55 -6.84
CA PRO A 313 -21.95 0.77 -6.10
C PRO A 313 -21.35 -0.08 -4.96
N ILE A 314 -20.20 -0.70 -5.19
CA ILE A 314 -19.51 -1.51 -4.16
C ILE A 314 -19.00 -0.62 -3.03
N ALA A 315 -18.43 0.54 -3.35
CA ALA A 315 -18.00 1.52 -2.36
C ALA A 315 -19.18 1.99 -1.49
N GLU A 316 -20.36 2.18 -2.09
CA GLU A 316 -21.58 2.52 -1.35
C GLU A 316 -22.06 1.36 -0.46
N VAL A 317 -22.03 0.11 -0.93
CA VAL A 317 -22.33 -1.06 -0.07
C VAL A 317 -21.43 -1.08 1.16
N TYR A 318 -20.14 -0.84 0.97
CA TYR A 318 -19.19 -0.77 2.08
C TYR A 318 -19.46 0.37 3.04
N ARG A 319 -19.93 1.52 2.55
CA ARG A 319 -20.40 2.60 3.43
C ARG A 319 -21.60 2.18 4.28
N GLN A 320 -22.59 1.55 3.66
CA GLN A 320 -23.81 1.12 4.35
C GLN A 320 -23.59 -0.07 5.31
N CYS A 321 -22.52 -0.82 5.13
CA CYS A 321 -22.16 -1.98 5.96
C CYS A 321 -20.90 -1.79 6.81
N ASN A 322 -20.38 -0.55 6.95
CA ASN A 322 -19.18 -0.27 7.73
C ASN A 322 -19.28 -0.76 9.19
N HIS A 323 -20.48 -0.75 9.76
CA HIS A 323 -20.76 -1.24 11.12
C HIS A 323 -20.80 -2.78 11.24
N LEU A 324 -20.73 -3.51 10.12
CA LEU A 324 -20.78 -4.97 10.09
C LEU A 324 -19.42 -5.62 9.85
N PHE A 325 -18.46 -4.86 9.30
CA PHE A 325 -17.18 -5.39 8.83
C PHE A 325 -16.03 -4.53 9.34
N ASP A 326 -15.04 -5.18 9.94
CA ASP A 326 -13.82 -4.52 10.41
C ASP A 326 -12.90 -4.19 9.22
N TYR A 327 -12.90 -5.06 8.21
CA TYR A 327 -12.03 -4.94 7.06
C TYR A 327 -12.66 -5.51 5.78
N ALA A 328 -12.12 -5.06 4.65
CA ALA A 328 -12.41 -5.58 3.33
C ALA A 328 -11.11 -5.90 2.56
N SER A 329 -11.17 -6.71 1.50
CA SER A 329 -9.97 -7.08 0.74
C SER A 329 -10.25 -7.21 -0.77
N ASP A 330 -10.38 -6.08 -1.46
CA ASP A 330 -10.60 -6.06 -2.90
C ASP A 330 -9.35 -5.63 -3.66
N PHE A 331 -8.75 -6.52 -4.43
CA PHE A 331 -7.58 -6.20 -5.27
C PHE A 331 -7.88 -5.20 -6.40
N GLY A 332 -9.15 -4.98 -6.71
CA GLY A 332 -9.63 -3.93 -7.62
C GLY A 332 -9.64 -2.53 -7.00
N PHE A 333 -9.44 -2.42 -5.68
CA PHE A 333 -9.20 -1.14 -4.99
C PHE A 333 -7.70 -0.87 -4.79
N ASP A 334 -6.98 -1.81 -4.20
CA ASP A 334 -5.52 -1.73 -4.06
C ASP A 334 -4.89 -3.12 -3.97
N SER A 335 -3.61 -3.23 -4.33
CA SER A 335 -2.87 -4.49 -4.37
C SER A 335 -1.40 -4.31 -3.98
N ASP A 336 -0.80 -5.34 -3.40
CA ASP A 336 0.62 -5.36 -2.98
C ASP A 336 1.03 -4.13 -2.14
N ASN A 337 0.16 -3.71 -1.23
CA ASN A 337 0.31 -2.51 -0.41
C ASN A 337 -0.09 -2.77 1.07
N LEU A 338 0.10 -1.75 1.91
CA LEU A 338 -0.28 -1.79 3.33
C LEU A 338 -1.78 -1.45 3.53
N PRO A 339 -2.42 -1.93 4.60
CA PRO A 339 -3.83 -1.60 4.84
C PRO A 339 -4.08 -0.11 4.98
N HIS A 340 -5.26 0.33 4.56
CA HIS A 340 -5.69 1.73 4.68
C HIS A 340 -7.19 1.87 4.49
N TRP A 341 -7.75 2.94 5.06
CA TRP A 341 -9.15 3.25 4.85
C TRP A 341 -9.33 3.93 3.51
N PRO A 342 -10.24 3.43 2.65
CA PRO A 342 -10.66 4.21 1.52
C PRO A 342 -11.20 5.55 2.01
N SER A 343 -12.16 5.57 2.96
CA SER A 343 -12.70 6.73 3.70
C SER A 343 -13.05 6.33 5.13
N ASP A 344 -13.25 7.31 5.99
CA ASP A 344 -13.72 7.18 7.38
C ASP A 344 -14.99 6.31 7.54
N ASN A 345 -15.86 6.30 6.53
CA ASN A 345 -17.11 5.54 6.55
C ASN A 345 -17.02 4.20 5.81
N GLN A 346 -15.84 3.68 5.51
CA GLN A 346 -15.66 2.39 4.84
C GLN A 346 -14.73 1.49 5.67
N PRO A 347 -14.88 0.16 5.60
CA PRO A 347 -14.02 -0.76 6.34
C PRO A 347 -12.56 -0.61 5.87
N LEU A 348 -11.62 -1.01 6.74
CA LEU A 348 -10.20 -1.01 6.42
C LEU A 348 -9.96 -1.90 5.19
N GLN A 349 -9.40 -1.38 4.11
CA GLN A 349 -8.99 -2.23 3.00
C GLN A 349 -7.65 -2.88 3.33
N VAL A 350 -7.58 -4.20 3.19
CA VAL A 350 -6.38 -5.03 3.30
C VAL A 350 -6.00 -5.47 1.89
N PRO A 351 -5.04 -4.78 1.24
CA PRO A 351 -4.61 -5.07 -0.11
C PRO A 351 -4.02 -6.48 -0.21
N ILE A 352 -4.25 -7.12 -1.35
CA ILE A 352 -3.78 -8.48 -1.63
C ILE A 352 -3.08 -8.53 -2.98
N HIS A 353 -2.24 -9.55 -3.19
CA HIS A 353 -1.72 -9.84 -4.50
C HIS A 353 -2.87 -10.28 -5.45
N PRO A 354 -3.04 -9.66 -6.64
CA PRO A 354 -4.27 -9.78 -7.42
C PRO A 354 -4.41 -11.11 -8.18
N ILE A 355 -3.36 -11.93 -8.25
CA ILE A 355 -3.42 -13.22 -8.94
C ILE A 355 -3.19 -14.40 -8.01
N CYS A 356 -3.81 -15.53 -8.34
CA CYS A 356 -3.64 -16.81 -7.67
C CYS A 356 -2.96 -17.81 -8.63
N PRO A 357 -2.52 -19.00 -8.17
CA PRO A 357 -2.02 -20.06 -9.05
C PRO A 357 -2.95 -20.37 -10.23
N GLY A 358 -4.28 -20.41 -10.00
CA GLY A 358 -5.23 -20.62 -11.09
C GLY A 358 -5.23 -19.55 -12.19
N SER A 359 -4.77 -18.33 -11.90
CA SER A 359 -4.62 -17.28 -12.92
C SER A 359 -3.57 -17.65 -13.99
N PHE A 360 -2.61 -18.51 -13.64
CA PHE A 360 -1.58 -19.01 -14.55
C PHE A 360 -2.08 -20.13 -15.47
N ARG A 361 -3.27 -20.72 -15.25
CA ARG A 361 -3.76 -21.82 -16.10
C ARG A 361 -4.09 -21.41 -17.53
N ARG A 362 -4.29 -20.12 -17.75
CA ARG A 362 -4.49 -19.53 -19.09
C ARG A 362 -3.16 -19.22 -19.78
N THR A 363 -2.05 -19.65 -19.18
CA THR A 363 -0.68 -19.44 -19.64
C THR A 363 0.00 -20.79 -19.83
N ASN A 364 1.21 -20.78 -20.40
CA ASN A 364 2.06 -21.97 -20.50
C ASN A 364 2.98 -22.14 -19.27
N ALA A 365 2.68 -21.47 -18.15
CA ALA A 365 3.48 -21.56 -16.94
C ALA A 365 3.46 -22.98 -16.36
N THR A 366 4.63 -23.51 -16.05
CA THR A 366 4.77 -24.77 -15.32
C THR A 366 4.57 -24.54 -13.82
N GLU A 367 4.33 -25.61 -13.05
CA GLU A 367 4.27 -25.54 -11.59
C GLU A 367 5.52 -24.86 -10.99
N ARG A 368 6.71 -25.14 -11.54
CA ARG A 368 7.97 -24.53 -11.13
C ARG A 368 8.03 -23.03 -11.41
N ASP A 369 7.43 -22.57 -12.50
CA ASP A 369 7.34 -21.14 -12.81
C ASP A 369 6.43 -20.44 -11.80
N ILE A 370 5.30 -21.06 -11.45
CA ILE A 370 4.35 -20.53 -10.47
C ILE A 370 5.00 -20.48 -9.07
N GLN A 371 5.68 -21.55 -8.66
CA GLN A 371 6.45 -21.59 -7.40
C GLN A 371 7.49 -20.46 -7.34
N ARG A 372 8.31 -20.33 -8.40
CA ARG A 372 9.34 -19.27 -8.48
C ARG A 372 8.72 -17.89 -8.40
N TYR A 373 7.61 -17.68 -9.10
CA TYR A 373 6.90 -16.40 -9.09
C TYR A 373 6.48 -16.00 -7.67
N PHE A 374 5.78 -16.89 -6.95
CA PHE A 374 5.27 -16.57 -5.61
C PHE A 374 6.37 -16.50 -4.55
N LEU A 375 7.40 -17.35 -4.62
CA LEU A 375 8.57 -17.26 -3.75
C LEU A 375 9.35 -15.95 -3.97
N GLY A 376 9.56 -15.56 -5.23
CA GLY A 376 10.18 -14.28 -5.57
C GLY A 376 9.34 -13.11 -5.07
N LYS A 377 8.01 -13.18 -5.22
CA LYS A 377 7.09 -12.15 -4.73
C LYS A 377 7.18 -11.98 -3.21
N TRP A 378 7.20 -13.10 -2.49
CA TRP A 378 7.31 -13.12 -1.05
C TRP A 378 8.67 -12.58 -0.57
N ALA A 379 9.77 -13.04 -1.17
CA ALA A 379 11.11 -12.53 -0.85
C ALA A 379 11.21 -11.01 -1.02
N ARG A 380 10.60 -10.45 -2.08
CA ARG A 380 10.52 -9.00 -2.26
C ARG A 380 9.67 -8.32 -1.19
N SER A 381 8.65 -8.98 -0.65
CA SER A 381 7.81 -8.45 0.43
C SER A 381 8.59 -8.34 1.74
N ILE A 382 9.35 -9.38 2.08
CA ILE A 382 10.26 -9.40 3.23
C ILE A 382 11.27 -8.24 3.13
N ALA A 383 11.90 -8.08 1.97
CA ALA A 383 12.86 -6.99 1.74
C ALA A 383 12.27 -5.56 1.85
N ARG A 384 10.95 -5.43 1.93
CA ARG A 384 10.22 -4.16 2.04
C ARG A 384 9.52 -3.97 3.39
N ASP A 385 9.70 -4.89 4.34
CA ASP A 385 8.93 -4.95 5.58
C ASP A 385 7.41 -4.93 5.31
N GLU A 386 6.97 -5.63 4.26
CA GLU A 386 5.57 -5.71 3.84
C GLU A 386 5.02 -7.13 4.09
N PRO A 387 3.75 -7.27 4.50
CA PRO A 387 3.13 -8.59 4.63
C PRO A 387 2.94 -9.25 3.27
N PHE A 388 3.01 -10.58 3.22
CA PHE A 388 2.68 -11.35 2.04
C PHE A 388 1.35 -12.09 2.20
N ILE A 389 0.37 -11.73 1.39
CA ILE A 389 -0.95 -12.38 1.38
C ILE A 389 -1.04 -13.26 0.14
N PHE A 390 -0.99 -14.56 0.34
CA PHE A 390 -1.16 -15.55 -0.71
C PHE A 390 -2.63 -15.92 -0.87
N TYR A 391 -3.10 -15.97 -2.11
CA TYR A 391 -4.51 -16.16 -2.45
C TYR A 391 -4.73 -17.45 -3.27
N HIS A 392 -5.76 -18.22 -2.95
CA HIS A 392 -6.10 -19.46 -3.64
C HIS A 392 -7.61 -19.75 -3.69
N HIS A 393 -8.00 -20.76 -4.50
CA HIS A 393 -9.37 -21.30 -4.50
C HIS A 393 -9.32 -22.83 -4.39
N PRO A 394 -10.29 -23.51 -3.75
CA PRO A 394 -10.24 -24.95 -3.50
C PRO A 394 -10.19 -25.82 -4.76
N MET A 395 -10.87 -25.42 -5.83
CA MET A 395 -10.94 -26.19 -7.09
C MET A 395 -9.65 -26.12 -7.92
N GLN A 396 -8.62 -25.48 -7.40
CA GLN A 396 -7.35 -25.33 -8.05
C GLN A 396 -6.43 -26.51 -7.68
N SER A 397 -6.22 -27.43 -8.64
CA SER A 397 -5.14 -28.44 -8.64
C SER A 397 -3.75 -27.80 -8.71
N ASP A 398 -3.31 -27.16 -7.62
CA ASP A 398 -1.98 -26.54 -7.49
C ASP A 398 -1.28 -26.99 -6.19
N ALA A 399 -1.49 -28.26 -5.80
CA ALA A 399 -0.99 -28.82 -4.54
C ALA A 399 0.55 -28.74 -4.42
N GLY A 400 1.30 -28.89 -5.51
CA GLY A 400 2.76 -28.73 -5.48
C GLY A 400 3.20 -27.27 -5.22
N VAL A 401 2.42 -26.28 -5.67
CA VAL A 401 2.67 -24.86 -5.34
C VAL A 401 2.43 -24.62 -3.85
N LEU A 402 1.31 -25.12 -3.31
CA LEU A 402 0.97 -24.99 -1.90
C LEU A 402 2.01 -25.68 -1.00
N ASN A 403 2.37 -26.92 -1.32
CA ASN A 403 3.35 -27.68 -0.53
C ASN A 403 4.72 -26.99 -0.50
N GLN A 404 5.19 -26.47 -1.64
CA GLN A 404 6.45 -25.72 -1.66
C GLN A 404 6.36 -24.46 -0.81
N LEU A 405 5.34 -23.62 -1.03
CA LEU A 405 5.22 -22.35 -0.31
C LEU A 405 5.01 -22.57 1.19
N PHE A 406 4.14 -23.48 1.59
CA PHE A 406 3.84 -23.74 3.00
C PHE A 406 4.98 -24.48 3.71
N GLY A 407 5.76 -25.30 3.00
CA GLY A 407 6.99 -25.88 3.52
C GLY A 407 7.99 -24.78 3.92
N GLU A 408 8.24 -23.81 3.04
CA GLU A 408 9.12 -22.67 3.32
C GLU A 408 8.59 -21.80 4.47
N VAL A 409 7.27 -21.57 4.53
CA VAL A 409 6.62 -20.87 5.65
C VAL A 409 6.85 -21.61 6.96
N ALA A 410 6.63 -22.92 7.00
CA ALA A 410 6.84 -23.73 8.20
C ALA A 410 8.32 -23.70 8.64
N GLU A 411 9.27 -23.75 7.69
CA GLU A 411 10.69 -23.64 7.96
C GLU A 411 11.05 -22.29 8.61
N LEU A 412 10.64 -21.16 8.01
CA LEU A 412 10.93 -19.83 8.56
C LEU A 412 10.28 -19.58 9.92
N ARG A 413 9.06 -20.10 10.13
CA ARG A 413 8.40 -20.05 11.44
C ARG A 413 9.18 -20.82 12.50
N SER A 414 9.69 -22.01 12.17
CA SER A 414 10.49 -22.81 13.12
C SER A 414 11.78 -22.11 13.57
N LYS A 415 12.27 -21.15 12.76
CA LYS A 415 13.43 -20.30 13.04
C LYS A 415 13.06 -18.98 13.75
N GLY A 416 11.77 -18.71 13.98
CA GLY A 416 11.29 -17.45 14.55
C GLY A 416 11.38 -16.24 13.62
N GLN A 417 11.50 -16.47 12.30
CA GLN A 417 11.71 -15.41 11.29
C GLN A 417 10.41 -14.99 10.58
N LEU A 418 9.29 -15.63 10.92
CA LEU A 418 8.02 -15.44 10.24
C LEU A 418 6.88 -15.70 11.20
N GLU A 419 5.87 -14.85 11.14
CA GLU A 419 4.56 -15.09 11.74
C GLU A 419 3.53 -15.43 10.66
N THR A 420 2.51 -16.20 11.04
CA THR A 420 1.35 -16.50 10.19
C THR A 420 0.07 -16.09 10.87
N TRP A 421 -0.69 -15.21 10.22
CA TRP A 421 -1.92 -14.64 10.79
C TRP A 421 -3.11 -14.85 9.87
N THR A 422 -4.31 -14.76 10.44
CA THR A 422 -5.53 -14.49 9.68
C THR A 422 -5.57 -13.01 9.26
N MET A 423 -6.41 -12.69 8.28
CA MET A 423 -6.58 -11.32 7.83
C MET A 423 -7.26 -10.45 8.90
N GLN A 424 -8.15 -10.99 9.73
CA GLN A 424 -8.69 -10.28 10.89
C GLN A 424 -7.60 -9.92 11.90
N GLN A 425 -6.70 -10.84 12.24
CA GLN A 425 -5.58 -10.55 13.15
C GLN A 425 -4.72 -9.41 12.61
N TRP A 426 -4.44 -9.42 11.30
CA TRP A 426 -3.70 -8.36 10.63
C TRP A 426 -4.45 -7.02 10.64
N ALA A 427 -5.74 -7.02 10.31
CA ALA A 427 -6.59 -5.84 10.34
C ALA A 427 -6.66 -5.24 11.77
N SER A 428 -6.91 -6.06 12.79
CA SER A 428 -6.96 -5.62 14.18
C SER A 428 -5.64 -5.03 14.67
N TRP A 429 -4.50 -5.64 14.30
CA TRP A 429 -3.20 -5.03 14.59
C TRP A 429 -3.01 -3.71 13.85
N TRP A 430 -3.42 -3.62 12.60
CA TRP A 430 -3.28 -2.39 11.81
C TRP A 430 -4.11 -1.22 12.38
N VAL A 431 -5.31 -1.50 12.89
CA VAL A 431 -6.14 -0.53 13.61
C VAL A 431 -5.39 -0.02 14.84
N ARG A 432 -4.85 -0.93 15.68
CA ARG A 432 -4.03 -0.57 16.85
C ARG A 432 -2.81 0.27 16.47
N ARG A 433 -2.07 -0.13 15.43
CA ARG A 433 -0.96 0.65 14.84
C ARG A 433 -1.41 2.05 14.46
N SER A 434 -2.56 2.18 13.81
CA SER A 434 -3.03 3.48 13.34
C SER A 434 -3.36 4.42 14.50
N MET A 435 -3.87 3.89 15.62
CA MET A 435 -4.25 4.66 16.82
C MET A 435 -3.11 4.96 17.81
N SER A 436 -2.00 4.21 17.77
CA SER A 436 -0.92 4.36 18.76
C SER A 436 -0.19 5.70 18.64
N ASN A 437 0.07 6.40 19.74
CA ASN A 437 0.93 7.59 19.76
C ASN A 437 2.33 7.26 20.29
N ARG A 438 3.33 8.06 19.89
CA ARG A 438 4.72 7.90 20.34
C ARG A 438 4.88 8.08 21.86
N HIS A 439 4.00 8.90 22.45
CA HIS A 439 4.02 9.27 23.86
C HIS A 439 3.03 8.49 24.73
N ASP A 440 2.32 7.51 24.15
CA ASP A 440 1.51 6.59 24.95
C ASP A 440 2.48 5.76 25.80
N LYS A 441 2.77 6.25 27.02
CA LYS A 441 3.25 5.38 28.09
C LYS A 441 2.15 4.37 28.28
N LEU A 442 2.45 3.10 27.98
CA LEU A 442 1.54 1.99 28.18
C LEU A 442 0.95 2.11 29.59
N VAL A 443 -0.32 2.49 29.62
CA VAL A 443 -1.16 2.15 30.74
C VAL A 443 -1.46 0.68 30.51
N ASP A 444 -0.76 -0.19 31.24
CA ASP A 444 -1.22 -1.56 31.50
C ASP A 444 -2.51 -1.44 32.34
N ASN A 445 -3.57 -0.88 31.77
CA ASN A 445 -4.90 -0.95 32.36
C ASN A 445 -5.58 -2.13 31.72
N GLU A 446 -5.72 -3.17 32.55
CA GLU A 446 -6.94 -3.94 32.66
C GLU A 446 -8.14 -3.11 32.19
N LEU A 447 -8.59 -3.34 30.95
CA LEU A 447 -9.98 -3.12 30.59
C LEU A 447 -10.80 -4.22 31.29
N GLU A 448 -10.97 -4.05 32.59
CA GLU A 448 -12.16 -4.53 33.27
C GLU A 448 -13.35 -3.75 32.71
N GLY A 449 -14.15 -4.39 31.85
CA GLY A 449 -15.46 -3.85 31.50
C GLY A 449 -15.90 -3.86 30.05
N ASP A 450 -15.38 -4.73 29.17
CA ASP A 450 -16.18 -5.16 28.00
C ASP A 450 -15.76 -6.56 27.52
N THR A 451 -16.50 -7.57 27.96
CA THR A 451 -16.21 -9.01 27.80
C THR A 451 -16.52 -9.54 26.40
N LYS A 452 -15.96 -8.95 25.33
CA LYS A 452 -16.08 -9.48 23.95
C LYS A 452 -14.78 -9.66 23.17
N LEU A 453 -13.62 -9.37 23.75
CA LEU A 453 -12.31 -9.45 23.06
C LEU A 453 -11.31 -10.44 23.70
N ARG A 454 -11.76 -11.37 24.55
CA ARG A 454 -10.88 -12.12 25.47
C ARG A 454 -10.21 -13.41 24.95
N ASP A 455 -10.33 -13.81 23.68
CA ASP A 455 -9.78 -15.12 23.24
C ASP A 455 -8.77 -15.09 22.06
N VAL A 456 -8.05 -13.99 21.81
CA VAL A 456 -6.96 -14.01 20.80
C VAL A 456 -5.66 -13.39 21.34
N ASP A 457 -4.70 -14.29 21.63
CA ASP A 457 -3.29 -14.10 22.03
C ASP A 457 -2.47 -13.17 21.10
N PRO A 458 -1.26 -12.70 21.47
CA PRO A 458 -0.86 -11.71 22.50
C PRO A 458 -0.80 -10.26 21.92
N PRO A 459 -0.53 -9.20 22.73
CA PRO A 459 -0.51 -7.83 22.23
C PRO A 459 0.84 -7.53 21.55
N ILE A 460 0.94 -7.85 20.26
CA ILE A 460 2.16 -7.53 19.52
C ILE A 460 2.23 -6.01 19.31
N ARG A 461 3.29 -5.41 19.87
CA ARG A 461 3.45 -3.97 20.03
C ARG A 461 3.74 -3.27 18.71
N VAL A 462 3.51 -1.96 18.69
CA VAL A 462 3.85 -1.08 17.57
C VAL A 462 5.26 -0.56 17.78
N LYS A 463 6.18 -0.94 16.89
CA LYS A 463 7.55 -0.41 16.89
C LYS A 463 7.58 0.96 16.20
N TRP A 464 8.32 1.91 16.77
CA TRP A 464 8.68 3.17 16.10
C TRP A 464 10.08 3.04 15.49
N ILE A 465 10.26 3.59 14.30
CA ILE A 465 11.51 3.55 13.54
C ILE A 465 11.99 4.99 13.35
N GLU A 466 13.27 5.23 13.64
CA GLU A 466 13.98 6.46 13.29
C GLU A 466 14.83 6.16 12.05
N GLU A 467 14.49 6.78 10.93
CA GLU A 467 15.23 6.67 9.67
C GLU A 467 16.27 7.81 9.65
N ASP A 468 17.49 7.48 10.07
CA ASP A 468 18.63 8.40 10.18
C ASP A 468 19.60 8.33 8.99
N THR A 469 19.35 7.41 8.07
CA THR A 469 20.17 7.16 6.89
C THR A 469 19.30 6.90 5.67
N ILE A 470 19.87 7.17 4.50
CA ILE A 470 19.22 6.85 3.23
C ILE A 470 19.29 5.32 3.04
N PRO A 471 18.19 4.65 2.68
CA PRO A 471 18.17 3.21 2.43
C PRO A 471 19.27 2.79 1.43
N LYS A 472 20.04 1.76 1.79
CA LYS A 472 21.08 1.17 0.93
C LYS A 472 20.44 0.31 -0.19
N PRO A 473 21.15 0.10 -1.33
CA PRO A 473 20.68 -0.81 -2.36
C PRO A 473 20.44 -2.21 -1.82
N LEU A 474 19.34 -2.84 -2.27
CA LEU A 474 19.07 -4.26 -2.03
C LEU A 474 20.04 -5.20 -2.79
N SER A 475 20.84 -4.70 -3.73
CA SER A 475 21.87 -5.49 -4.39
C SER A 475 23.13 -5.53 -3.51
N GLY A 476 23.49 -6.71 -3.01
CA GLY A 476 24.66 -7.00 -2.17
C GLY A 476 26.03 -6.78 -2.83
N GLN A 477 26.21 -5.70 -3.60
CA GLN A 477 27.54 -5.22 -3.96
C GLN A 477 28.04 -4.28 -2.86
N ASN A 478 29.04 -4.77 -2.11
CA ASN A 478 29.88 -3.95 -1.25
C ASN A 478 30.52 -2.83 -2.08
N HIS A 479 29.87 -1.67 -2.14
CA HIS A 479 30.61 -0.44 -2.35
C HIS A 479 31.25 -0.10 -1.02
N SER A 480 32.57 -0.29 -0.96
CA SER A 480 33.43 0.05 0.16
C SER A 480 32.99 1.37 0.79
N THR A 481 32.67 1.30 2.09
CA THR A 481 32.33 2.44 2.94
C THR A 481 33.48 3.45 2.97
N GLY A 482 33.45 4.41 2.06
CA GLY A 482 34.01 5.72 2.35
C GLY A 482 33.07 6.42 3.33
N THR A 483 33.62 6.88 4.46
CA THR A 483 32.93 7.76 5.41
C THR A 483 32.10 8.82 4.68
N TYR A 484 30.78 8.81 4.86
CA TYR A 484 29.87 9.77 4.25
C TYR A 484 30.21 11.18 4.73
N SER A 485 30.79 11.99 3.84
CA SER A 485 30.73 13.45 3.92
C SER A 485 29.65 13.90 2.93
N PRO A 486 28.68 14.75 3.35
CA PRO A 486 27.64 15.22 2.46
C PRO A 486 28.29 15.88 1.22
N PRO A 487 28.00 15.41 -0.01
CA PRO A 487 28.65 15.94 -1.19
C PRO A 487 28.19 17.37 -1.45
N LYS A 488 29.11 18.23 -1.88
CA LYS A 488 28.92 19.68 -2.09
C LYS A 488 27.78 20.07 -3.07
N ARG A 489 27.11 19.11 -3.73
CA ARG A 489 26.00 19.34 -4.70
C ARG A 489 25.07 18.11 -4.79
N PRO A 490 24.07 17.96 -3.90
CA PRO A 490 23.19 16.79 -3.84
C PRO A 490 22.18 16.68 -5.00
N PHE A 491 21.87 17.77 -5.71
CA PHE A 491 20.77 17.82 -6.70
C PHE A 491 20.99 17.08 -8.03
N LYS A 492 22.22 16.67 -8.37
CA LYS A 492 22.53 16.08 -9.69
C LYS A 492 22.07 14.62 -9.89
N GLN A 493 21.76 13.87 -8.82
CA GLN A 493 21.26 12.49 -8.91
C GLN A 493 19.72 12.39 -8.92
N TRP A 494 19.03 13.40 -8.42
CA TRP A 494 17.59 13.37 -8.12
C TRP A 494 16.68 13.53 -9.32
N LYS A 495 17.12 14.32 -10.31
CA LYS A 495 16.41 14.55 -11.56
C LYS A 495 16.27 13.27 -12.39
N ALA A 496 17.21 12.32 -12.26
CA ALA A 496 17.13 11.02 -12.92
C ALA A 496 16.10 10.10 -12.24
N MET A 497 16.05 10.03 -10.90
CA MET A 497 15.11 9.13 -10.21
C MET A 497 13.63 9.46 -10.50
N ILE A 498 13.25 10.74 -10.46
CA ILE A 498 11.85 11.17 -10.64
C ILE A 498 11.45 11.21 -12.12
N LEU A 499 12.34 11.64 -13.03
CA LEU A 499 12.03 11.68 -14.47
C LEU A 499 12.16 10.31 -15.14
N ASP A 500 12.87 9.35 -14.55
CA ASP A 500 12.98 7.98 -15.09
C ASP A 500 11.86 7.06 -14.52
N GLU A 501 11.40 7.29 -13.27
CA GLU A 501 10.18 6.64 -12.74
C GLU A 501 8.87 7.10 -13.44
N LEU A 502 8.86 8.32 -13.99
CA LEU A 502 7.69 8.88 -14.70
C LEU A 502 7.86 8.94 -16.23
N GLY A 503 9.08 8.84 -16.75
CA GLY A 503 9.42 9.19 -18.14
C GLY A 503 9.78 8.06 -19.10
N GLN A 504 9.82 6.79 -18.68
CA GLN A 504 10.22 5.70 -19.59
C GLN A 504 9.12 5.17 -20.55
N ARG A 505 8.14 5.98 -20.98
CA ARG A 505 7.15 5.53 -22.00
C ARG A 505 6.67 6.62 -22.96
N THR A 506 7.62 7.37 -23.54
CA THR A 506 7.39 8.01 -24.84
C THR A 506 8.09 7.23 -25.95
N GLN A 507 7.53 6.07 -26.29
CA GLN A 507 7.46 5.57 -27.68
C GLN A 507 6.10 4.89 -27.87
#